data_AF-A0A401QC89-F1
#
_entry.id   AF-A0A401QC89-F1
#
_cell.length_a   1.000
_cell.length_b   1.000
_cell.length_c   1.000
_cell.angle_alpha   90.00
_cell.angle_beta   90.00
_cell.angle_gamma   90.00
#
_symmetry.space_group_name_H-M   'P 1'
#
loop_
_entity.id
_entity.type
_entity.pdbx_description
1 polymer ?
#
loop_
_entity_poly.entity_id
_entity_poly.type
_entity_poly.pdbx_seq_one_letter_code
_entity_poly.pdbx_strand_id
1 'polypeptide(L)'
;LRREARLRREYLYHKAQEDKLRSVEEKKQKLKCALEENKLIPTELRRDALELQKVLEYDDEGGEGISSQIDDEYKWAGVEDPKIMITTSRDPSSKLKQFAK
;
A
#
# COMPACT_ATOMS: atom_id res chain seq x y z
N LEU A 1 5.24 -2.39 -24.46
CA LEU A 1 3.77 -2.47 -24.65
C LEU A 1 3.11 -3.66 -23.93
N ARG A 2 3.21 -4.92 -24.38
CA ARG A 2 2.49 -6.04 -23.70
C ARG A 2 2.95 -6.28 -22.25
N ARG A 3 4.25 -6.16 -21.99
CA ARG A 3 4.84 -6.30 -20.65
C ARG A 3 4.33 -5.23 -19.67
N GLU A 4 4.36 -3.95 -20.05
CA GLU A 4 3.91 -2.84 -19.19
C GLU A 4 2.40 -2.92 -18.91
N ALA A 5 1.61 -3.27 -19.93
CA ALA A 5 0.17 -3.46 -19.75
C ALA A 5 -0.13 -4.61 -18.77
N ARG A 6 0.67 -5.68 -18.80
CA ARG A 6 0.56 -6.78 -17.83
C ARG A 6 0.95 -6.32 -16.42
N LEU A 7 2.12 -5.71 -16.26
CA LEU A 7 2.61 -5.21 -14.97
C LEU A 7 1.63 -4.24 -14.33
N ARG A 8 1.03 -3.34 -15.11
CA ARG A 8 0.01 -2.40 -14.61
C ARG A 8 -1.26 -3.12 -14.13
N ARG A 9 -1.69 -4.18 -14.82
CA ARG A 9 -2.86 -4.97 -14.39
C ARG A 9 -2.56 -5.75 -13.11
N GLU A 10 -1.38 -6.34 -13.02
CA GLU A 10 -0.89 -7.03 -11.83
C GLU A 10 -0.85 -6.06 -10.64
N TYR A 11 -0.27 -4.87 -10.80
CA TYR A 11 -0.26 -3.84 -9.76
C TYR A 11 -1.66 -3.45 -9.28
N LEU A 12 -2.60 -3.18 -10.20
CA LEU A 12 -3.98 -2.84 -9.82
C LEU A 12 -4.69 -3.98 -9.09
N TYR A 13 -4.41 -5.23 -9.47
CA TYR A 13 -4.94 -6.41 -8.81
C TYR A 13 -4.39 -6.54 -7.38
N HIS A 14 -3.07 -6.41 -7.21
CA HIS A 14 -2.42 -6.45 -5.90
C HIS A 14 -2.94 -5.34 -4.99
N LYS A 15 -3.05 -4.11 -5.50
CA LYS A 15 -3.62 -2.97 -4.75
C LYS A 15 -5.04 -3.24 -4.26
N ALA A 16 -5.90 -3.81 -5.11
CA ALA A 16 -7.27 -4.15 -4.75
C ALA A 16 -7.35 -5.31 -3.72
N GLN A 17 -6.41 -6.26 -3.77
CA GLN A 17 -6.31 -7.32 -2.77
C GLN A 17 -5.84 -6.75 -1.43
N GLU A 18 -4.86 -5.86 -1.46
CA GLU A 18 -4.29 -5.22 -0.28
C GLU A 18 -5.29 -4.30 0.42
N ASP A 19 -6.11 -3.54 -0.31
CA ASP A 19 -7.19 -2.74 0.30
C ASP A 19 -8.21 -3.61 1.05
N LYS A 20 -8.50 -4.82 0.56
CA LYS A 20 -9.34 -5.80 1.28
C LYS A 20 -8.63 -6.31 2.53
N LEU A 21 -7.36 -6.68 2.41
CA LEU A 21 -6.56 -7.17 3.53
C LEU A 21 -6.40 -6.10 4.62
N ARG A 22 -6.22 -4.83 4.25
CA ARG A 22 -6.13 -3.70 5.19
C ARG A 22 -7.35 -3.62 6.10
N SER A 23 -8.55 -3.80 5.55
CA SER A 23 -9.78 -3.81 6.36
C SER A 23 -9.85 -4.97 7.37
N VAL A 24 -9.23 -6.11 7.04
CA VAL A 24 -9.11 -7.26 7.94
C VAL A 24 -8.04 -7.00 8.99
N GLU A 25 -6.90 -6.42 8.58
CA GLU A 25 -5.78 -6.06 9.43
C GLU A 25 -6.20 -5.04 10.50
N GLU A 26 -6.99 -4.03 10.14
CA GLU A 26 -7.56 -3.07 11.09
C GLU A 26 -8.43 -3.75 12.15
N LYS A 27 -9.17 -4.80 11.79
CA LYS A 27 -9.97 -5.59 12.75
C LYS A 27 -9.07 -6.42 13.66
N LYS A 28 -8.02 -7.05 13.11
CA LYS A 28 -7.01 -7.80 13.89
C LYS A 28 -6.30 -6.89 14.89
N GLN A 29 -5.87 -5.71 14.46
CA GLN A 29 -5.21 -4.71 15.32
C GLN A 29 -6.14 -4.26 16.45
N LYS A 30 -7.42 -3.95 16.17
CA LYS A 30 -8.40 -3.62 17.21
C LYS A 30 -8.59 -4.75 18.23
N LEU A 31 -8.58 -6.01 17.77
CA LEU A 31 -8.65 -7.18 18.64
C LEU A 31 -7.38 -7.31 19.49
N LYS A 32 -6.19 -7.17 18.90
CA LYS A 32 -4.90 -7.20 19.61
C LYS A 32 -4.85 -6.12 20.70
N CYS A 33 -5.19 -4.87 20.38
CA CYS A 33 -5.25 -3.79 21.36
C CYS A 33 -6.27 -4.05 22.49
N ALA A 34 -7.44 -4.60 22.17
CA ALA A 34 -8.45 -4.91 23.20
C ALA A 34 -7.97 -6.00 24.18
N LEU A 35 -7.23 -7.00 23.67
CA LEU A 35 -6.62 -8.05 24.49
C LEU A 35 -5.47 -7.51 25.35
N GLU A 36 -4.59 -6.67 24.80
CA GLU A 36 -3.49 -6.04 25.53
C GLU A 36 -3.99 -5.09 26.63
N GLU A 37 -4.97 -4.24 26.32
CA GLU A 37 -5.52 -3.27 27.26
C GLU A 37 -6.56 -3.87 28.23
N ASN A 38 -6.87 -5.17 28.11
CA ASN A 38 -7.94 -5.86 28.85
C ASN A 38 -9.30 -5.11 28.79
N LYS A 39 -9.62 -4.51 27.64
CA LYS A 39 -10.88 -3.81 27.41
C LYS A 39 -11.91 -4.75 26.79
N LEU A 40 -13.19 -4.42 26.96
CA LEU A 40 -14.28 -5.19 26.35
C LEU A 40 -14.18 -5.15 24.82
N ILE A 41 -14.15 -6.33 24.19
CA ILE A 41 -14.13 -6.45 22.72
C ILE A 41 -15.40 -5.80 22.13
N PRO A 42 -15.27 -4.98 21.07
CA PRO A 42 -16.40 -4.38 20.36
C PRO A 42 -17.42 -5.42 19.93
N THR A 43 -18.71 -5.11 20.06
CA THR A 43 -19.82 -6.05 19.78
C THR A 43 -19.80 -6.63 18.37
N GLU A 44 -19.36 -5.85 17.39
CA GLU A 44 -19.21 -6.26 15.99
C GLU A 44 -18.12 -7.32 15.80
N LEU A 45 -17.02 -7.20 16.55
CA LEU A 45 -15.88 -8.13 16.48
C LEU A 45 -16.10 -9.40 17.30
N ARG A 46 -17.01 -9.41 18.28
CA ARG A 46 -17.22 -10.57 19.18
C ARG A 46 -17.61 -11.85 18.44
N ARG A 47 -18.36 -11.75 17.33
CA ARG A 47 -18.78 -12.91 16.53
C ARG A 47 -17.61 -13.50 15.76
N ASP A 48 -16.81 -12.63 15.16
CA ASP A 48 -15.66 -13.00 14.31
C ASP A 48 -14.38 -13.20 15.14
N ALA A 49 -14.40 -12.89 16.44
CA ALA A 49 -13.23 -12.90 17.33
C ALA A 49 -12.57 -14.27 17.40
N LEU A 50 -13.35 -15.37 17.45
CA LEU A 50 -12.81 -16.72 17.51
C LEU A 50 -12.08 -17.13 16.23
N GLU A 51 -12.56 -16.67 15.07
CA GLU A 51 -11.93 -16.93 13.78
C GLU A 51 -10.68 -16.06 13.61
N LEU A 52 -10.80 -14.76 13.93
CA LEU A 52 -9.69 -13.82 13.88
C LEU A 52 -8.56 -14.20 14.84
N GLN A 53 -8.87 -14.71 16.04
CA GLN A 53 -7.88 -15.17 17.01
C GLN A 53 -7.08 -16.36 16.47
N LYS A 54 -7.75 -17.35 15.85
CA LYS A 54 -7.05 -18.49 15.23
C LYS A 54 -6.12 -18.03 14.11
N VAL A 55 -6.55 -17.05 13.31
CA VAL A 55 -5.70 -16.50 12.23
C VAL A 55 -4.54 -15.71 12.82
N LEU A 56 -4.77 -14.94 13.90
CA LEU A 56 -3.76 -14.15 14.59
C LEU A 56 -2.63 -15.02 15.18
N GLU A 57 -2.94 -16.24 15.62
CA GLU A 57 -1.94 -17.21 16.09
C GLU A 57 -0.92 -17.61 15.01
N TYR A 58 -1.27 -17.47 13.72
CA TYR A 58 -0.37 -17.74 12.59
C TYR A 58 0.26 -16.47 12.00
N ASP A 59 -0.15 -15.27 12.44
CA ASP A 59 0.47 -14.02 12.03
C ASP A 59 1.76 -13.82 12.85
N ASP A 60 2.86 -14.44 12.40
CA ASP A 60 4.17 -14.21 13.00
C ASP A 60 4.59 -12.73 12.84
N GLU A 61 5.07 -12.09 13.91
CA GLU A 61 5.53 -10.69 13.92
C GLU A 61 6.68 -10.40 12.93
N GLY A 62 7.26 -11.43 12.31
CA GLY A 62 8.42 -11.34 11.41
C GLY A 62 8.11 -11.32 9.92
N GLY A 63 6.85 -11.49 9.51
CA GLY A 63 6.46 -11.55 8.09
C GLY A 63 6.35 -10.17 7.45
N GLU A 64 7.49 -9.54 7.15
CA GLU A 64 7.60 -8.26 6.43
C GLU A 64 7.03 -7.07 7.22
N GLY A 65 7.86 -6.51 8.10
CA GLY A 65 7.59 -5.25 8.77
C GLY A 65 7.05 -4.24 7.76
N ILE A 66 5.79 -3.84 7.98
CA ILE A 66 4.98 -2.87 7.24
C ILE A 66 5.85 -2.10 6.25
N SER A 67 6.09 -2.70 5.07
CA SER A 67 6.60 -1.91 3.96
C SER A 67 5.40 -1.05 3.65
N SER A 68 5.39 0.16 4.21
CA SER A 68 4.26 1.06 4.11
C SER A 68 3.93 1.19 2.63
N GLN A 69 2.81 0.58 2.25
CA GLN A 69 2.25 0.51 0.89
C GLN A 69 2.17 1.89 0.20
N ILE A 70 2.31 2.94 0.99
CA ILE A 70 2.25 4.34 0.62
C ILE A 70 3.16 4.66 -0.58
N ASP A 71 4.29 3.96 -0.80
CA ASP A 71 5.25 4.30 -1.87
C ASP A 71 5.80 3.10 -2.70
N ASP A 72 4.96 2.12 -3.05
CA ASP A 72 5.43 0.96 -3.84
C ASP A 72 5.94 1.33 -5.24
N GLU A 73 5.36 2.35 -5.89
CA GLU A 73 5.84 2.86 -7.19
C GLU A 73 7.29 3.40 -7.14
N TYR A 74 7.73 3.86 -5.97
CA TYR A 74 9.06 4.41 -5.73
C TYR A 74 9.89 3.54 -4.79
N LYS A 75 9.50 2.28 -4.57
CA LYS A 75 10.20 1.35 -3.67
C LYS A 75 11.70 1.19 -3.96
N TRP A 76 12.09 1.38 -5.23
CA TRP A 76 13.48 1.30 -5.70
C TRP A 76 14.14 2.67 -5.89
N ALA A 77 13.54 3.75 -5.37
CA ALA A 77 14.14 5.07 -5.37
C ALA A 77 15.50 5.03 -4.63
N GLY A 78 16.52 5.63 -5.25
CA GLY A 78 17.89 5.64 -4.72
C GLY A 78 18.78 4.48 -5.19
N VAL A 79 18.25 3.49 -5.92
CA VAL A 79 19.08 2.45 -6.56
C VAL A 79 19.65 2.92 -7.90
N GLU A 80 18.86 3.65 -8.68
CA GLU A 80 19.27 4.22 -9.97
C GLU A 80 18.93 5.71 -10.03
N ASP A 81 19.81 6.48 -10.68
CA ASP A 81 19.58 7.92 -10.90
C ASP A 81 18.44 8.13 -11.91
N PRO A 82 17.39 8.90 -11.56
CA PRO A 82 16.25 9.11 -12.44
C PRO A 82 16.61 9.98 -13.64
N LYS A 83 16.17 9.57 -14.84
CA LYS A 83 16.31 10.34 -16.08
C LYS A 83 14.99 11.00 -16.44
N ILE A 84 14.87 12.29 -16.12
CA ILE A 84 13.64 13.07 -16.30
C ILE A 84 13.74 13.92 -17.56
N MET A 85 12.72 13.89 -18.41
CA MET A 85 12.60 14.73 -19.60
C MET A 85 11.53 15.81 -19.35
N ILE A 86 11.93 17.08 -19.42
CA ILE A 86 11.00 18.22 -19.32
C ILE A 86 10.57 18.60 -20.75
N THR A 87 9.26 18.55 -21.01
CA THR A 87 8.69 18.94 -22.31
C THR A 87 7.69 20.08 -22.16
N THR A 88 7.62 20.96 -23.15
CA THR A 88 6.61 22.03 -23.24
C THR A 88 5.46 21.62 -24.16
N SER A 89 4.46 22.49 -24.31
CA SER A 89 3.36 22.29 -25.27
C SER A 89 3.84 22.31 -26.72
N ARG A 90 2.95 21.98 -27.68
CA ARG A 90 3.28 21.90 -29.12
C ARG A 90 3.87 23.22 -29.68
N ASP A 91 3.29 24.36 -29.31
CA ASP A 91 3.72 25.70 -29.74
C ASP A 91 3.94 26.61 -28.52
N PRO A 92 5.11 26.53 -27.86
CA PRO A 92 5.37 27.26 -26.62
C PRO A 92 5.90 28.67 -26.91
N SER A 93 5.57 29.61 -26.03
CA SER A 93 6.13 30.97 -26.07
C SER A 93 7.63 30.97 -25.82
N SER A 94 8.32 32.03 -26.25
CA SER A 94 9.76 32.21 -26.00
C SER A 94 10.11 32.17 -24.50
N LYS A 95 9.27 32.78 -23.66
CA LYS A 95 9.41 32.73 -22.19
C LYS A 95 9.26 31.31 -21.65
N LEU A 96 8.32 30.53 -22.17
CA LEU A 96 8.10 29.14 -21.75
C LEU A 96 9.27 28.22 -22.17
N LYS A 97 9.88 28.47 -23.34
CA LYS A 97 11.10 27.77 -23.76
C LYS A 97 12.30 28.07 -22.85
N GLN A 98 12.43 29.32 -22.40
CA GLN A 98 13.46 29.71 -21.45
C GLN A 98 13.23 29.09 -20.06
N PHE A 99 11.96 29.00 -19.63
CA PHE A 99 11.60 28.37 -18.37
C PHE A 99 11.88 26.86 -18.34
N ALA A 100 11.71 26.18 -19.47
CA ALA A 100 11.95 24.74 -19.57
C ALA A 100 13.43 24.35 -19.71
N LYS A 101 14.33 25.34 -19.83
CA LYS A 101 15.77 25.15 -19.95
C LYS A 101 16.43 25.34 -18.58
#